data_AF-A0AAU3NX41-F1
#
_entry.id   AF-A0AAU3NX41-F1
#
_cell.length_a   1.000
_cell.length_b   1.000
_cell.length_c   1.000
_cell.angle_alpha   90.00
_cell.angle_beta   90.00
_cell.angle_gamma   90.00
#
_symmetry.space_group_name_H-M   'P 1'
#
loop_
_entity.id
_entity.type
_entity.pdbx_description
1 polymer ?
#
loop_
_entity_poly.entity_id
_entity_poly.type
_entity_poly.pdbx_seq_one_letter_code
_entity_poly.pdbx_strand_id
1 'polypeptide(L)'
;MGNDGTFSAPHTVALTKGKETTVTVGARARSTGAHSALLRVDDPLTPGVDKLVPVTVVAAADPAKPSYAVSAKGAVDRNQTRSVFVTVPEGAAALKVDLSGVVGDSQTRFLAVDPQGMPVDDSAVSRCYTHFSDTAD
;
A
#
# COMPACT_ATOMS: atom_id res chain seq x y z
N MET A 1 -6.03 12.05 -11.55
CA MET A 1 -4.63 11.74 -11.95
C MET A 1 -4.15 10.51 -11.19
N GLY A 2 -3.23 9.72 -11.75
CA GLY A 2 -2.63 8.56 -11.06
C GLY A 2 -3.55 7.35 -10.87
N ASN A 3 -4.78 7.40 -11.39
CA ASN A 3 -5.75 6.33 -11.24
C ASN A 3 -5.44 5.17 -12.20
N ASP A 4 -5.10 4.01 -11.65
CA ASP A 4 -4.84 2.76 -12.38
C ASP A 4 -6.11 1.98 -12.77
N GLY A 5 -7.28 2.61 -12.63
CA GLY A 5 -8.59 2.00 -12.87
C GLY A 5 -9.30 1.58 -11.58
N THR A 6 -8.67 1.76 -10.41
CA THR A 6 -9.28 1.49 -9.11
C THR A 6 -10.41 2.46 -8.76
N PHE A 7 -10.28 3.75 -9.10
CA PHE A 7 -11.18 4.79 -8.63
C PHE A 7 -12.19 5.24 -9.70
N SER A 8 -13.38 5.63 -9.28
CA SER A 8 -14.41 6.25 -10.11
C SER A 8 -15.14 7.35 -9.33
N ALA A 9 -15.52 8.43 -10.00
CA ALA A 9 -16.31 9.51 -9.43
C ALA A 9 -17.19 10.15 -10.54
N PRO A 10 -18.27 10.87 -10.19
CA PRO A 10 -19.01 11.67 -11.15
C PRO A 10 -18.10 12.64 -11.91
N HIS A 11 -18.33 12.81 -13.21
CA HIS A 11 -17.58 13.77 -14.03
C HIS A 11 -18.00 15.23 -13.80
N THR A 12 -19.21 15.44 -13.28
CA THR A 12 -19.77 16.76 -13.05
C THR A 12 -20.69 16.70 -11.83
N VAL A 13 -20.66 17.76 -11.02
CA VAL A 13 -21.53 17.93 -9.86
C VAL A 13 -22.06 19.36 -9.84
N ALA A 14 -23.33 19.52 -9.48
CA ALA A 14 -23.95 20.84 -9.37
C ALA A 14 -23.78 21.35 -7.93
N LEU A 15 -23.12 22.49 -7.76
CA LEU A 15 -22.96 23.12 -6.46
C LEU A 15 -24.07 24.15 -6.25
N THR A 16 -24.78 24.04 -5.12
CA THR A 16 -25.74 25.07 -4.70
C THR A 16 -25.07 25.99 -3.69
N LYS A 17 -25.13 27.31 -3.93
CA LYS A 17 -24.51 28.31 -3.04
C LYS A 17 -24.96 28.12 -1.59
N GLY A 18 -23.99 27.99 -0.69
CA GLY A 18 -24.22 27.83 0.75
C GLY A 18 -24.73 26.45 1.18
N LYS A 19 -24.73 25.45 0.28
CA LYS A 19 -25.10 24.07 0.61
C LYS A 19 -23.94 23.12 0.33
N GLU A 20 -23.70 22.20 1.25
CA GLU A 20 -22.78 21.09 1.03
C GLU A 20 -23.32 20.17 -0.07
N THR A 21 -22.42 19.69 -0.92
CA THR A 21 -22.72 18.72 -1.97
C THR A 21 -21.78 17.53 -1.80
N THR A 22 -22.36 16.34 -1.58
CA THR A 22 -21.58 15.10 -1.44
C THR A 22 -21.11 14.60 -2.80
N VAL A 23 -19.81 14.30 -2.90
CA VAL A 23 -19.21 13.64 -4.06
C VAL A 23 -18.80 12.22 -3.67
N THR A 24 -19.51 11.23 -4.20
CA THR A 24 -19.19 9.82 -3.93
C THR A 24 -18.03 9.37 -4.79
N VAL A 25 -16.96 8.88 -4.14
CA VAL A 25 -15.83 8.24 -4.81
C VAL A 25 -15.93 6.73 -4.60
N GLY A 26 -16.10 5.98 -5.69
CA GLY A 26 -16.03 4.53 -5.68
C GLY A 26 -14.60 4.03 -5.82
N ALA A 27 -14.24 2.99 -5.08
CA ALA A 27 -12.95 2.31 -5.20
C ALA A 27 -13.18 0.80 -5.38
N ARG A 28 -12.63 0.24 -6.46
CA ARG A 28 -12.67 -1.19 -6.82
C ARG A 28 -11.31 -1.62 -7.34
N ALA A 29 -10.40 -1.95 -6.43
CA ALA A 29 -9.07 -2.43 -6.76
C ALA A 29 -9.15 -3.80 -7.45
N ARG A 30 -8.34 -4.01 -8.50
CA ARG A 30 -8.29 -5.26 -9.28
C ARG A 30 -7.06 -6.11 -8.96
N SER A 31 -6.14 -5.58 -8.18
CA SER A 31 -4.94 -6.26 -7.70
C SER A 31 -4.72 -5.93 -6.23
N THR A 32 -3.87 -6.69 -5.57
CA THR A 32 -3.41 -6.34 -4.22
C THR A 32 -2.37 -5.22 -4.30
N GLY A 33 -2.29 -4.40 -3.26
CA GLY A 33 -1.41 -3.25 -3.22
C GLY A 33 -2.06 -1.99 -2.67
N ALA A 34 -1.27 -0.93 -2.59
CA ALA A 34 -1.76 0.41 -2.36
C ALA A 34 -2.12 1.04 -3.71
N HIS A 35 -3.34 1.57 -3.81
CA HIS A 35 -3.84 2.27 -4.98
C HIS A 35 -4.14 3.69 -4.57
N SER A 36 -3.60 4.67 -5.30
CA SER A 36 -3.83 6.08 -5.00
C SER A 36 -4.23 6.85 -6.24
N ALA A 37 -4.99 7.93 -6.05
CA ALA A 37 -5.34 8.86 -7.09
C ALA A 37 -5.52 10.26 -6.51
N LEU A 38 -5.41 11.26 -7.37
CA LEU A 38 -5.86 12.62 -7.07
C LEU A 38 -7.20 12.87 -7.76
N LEU A 39 -8.24 13.08 -6.96
CA LEU A 39 -9.52 13.65 -7.42
C LEU A 39 -9.32 15.16 -7.61
N ARG A 40 -9.48 15.61 -8.84
CA ARG A 40 -9.40 17.03 -9.20
C ARG A 40 -10.81 17.59 -9.24
N VAL A 41 -11.06 18.63 -8.44
CA VAL A 41 -12.28 19.43 -8.49
C VAL A 41 -11.91 20.77 -9.09
N ASP A 42 -12.63 21.16 -10.13
CA ASP A 42 -12.24 22.22 -11.05
C ASP A 42 -13.50 22.88 -11.62
N ASP A 43 -13.60 24.19 -11.47
CA ASP A 43 -14.57 25.05 -12.13
C ASP A 43 -13.91 25.63 -13.39
N PRO A 44 -14.39 25.28 -14.61
CA PRO A 44 -13.78 25.77 -15.85
C PRO A 44 -13.85 27.30 -16.01
N LEU A 45 -14.64 28.00 -15.18
CA LEU A 45 -14.75 29.46 -15.18
C LEU A 45 -13.66 30.15 -14.32
N THR A 46 -12.92 29.41 -13.50
CA THR A 46 -11.83 29.95 -12.68
C THR A 46 -10.47 29.53 -13.26
N PRO A 47 -9.44 30.37 -13.09
CA PRO A 47 -8.08 29.97 -13.46
C PRO A 47 -7.49 29.03 -12.40
N GLY A 48 -6.89 27.92 -12.85
CA GLY A 48 -6.16 26.98 -11.99
C GLY A 48 -6.95 25.71 -11.71
N VAL A 49 -6.67 25.08 -10.57
CA VAL A 49 -7.40 23.93 -10.05
C VAL A 49 -7.90 24.30 -8.66
N ASP A 50 -9.21 24.25 -8.44
CA ASP A 50 -9.78 24.70 -7.16
C ASP A 50 -9.44 23.75 -6.00
N LYS A 51 -9.43 22.43 -6.25
CA LYS A 51 -9.11 21.45 -5.21
C LYS A 51 -8.50 20.17 -5.75
N LEU A 52 -7.51 19.66 -5.03
CA LEU A 52 -6.97 18.32 -5.18
C LEU A 52 -7.26 17.54 -3.91
N VAL A 53 -7.94 16.40 -4.04
CA VAL A 53 -8.23 15.49 -2.94
C VAL A 53 -7.47 14.19 -3.19
N PRO A 54 -6.43 13.87 -2.39
CA PRO A 54 -5.78 12.57 -2.46
C PRO A 54 -6.71 11.50 -1.90
N VAL A 55 -6.87 10.43 -2.67
CA VAL A 55 -7.59 9.22 -2.26
C VAL A 55 -6.63 8.04 -2.35
N THR A 56 -6.57 7.23 -1.30
CA THR A 56 -5.74 6.04 -1.24
C THR A 56 -6.56 4.91 -0.63
N VAL A 57 -6.51 3.74 -1.25
CA VAL A 57 -7.05 2.49 -0.70
C VAL A 57 -5.98 1.43 -0.71
N VAL A 58 -6.00 0.54 0.27
CA VAL A 58 -5.11 -0.62 0.33
C VAL A 58 -5.95 -1.87 0.13
N ALA A 59 -5.64 -2.61 -0.94
CA ALA A 59 -6.20 -3.93 -1.21
C ALA A 59 -5.21 -4.98 -0.70
N ALA A 60 -5.49 -5.53 0.48
CA ALA A 60 -4.66 -6.59 1.06
C ALA A 60 -5.01 -7.96 0.46
N ALA A 61 -4.04 -8.85 0.41
CA ALA A 61 -4.30 -10.26 0.16
C ALA A 61 -5.02 -10.86 1.38
N ASP A 62 -6.06 -11.67 1.14
CA ASP A 62 -6.89 -12.24 2.20
C ASP A 62 -6.64 -13.76 2.30
N PRO A 63 -5.66 -14.21 3.11
CA PRO A 63 -5.39 -15.63 3.31
C PRO A 63 -6.60 -16.34 3.92
N ALA A 64 -7.11 -17.35 3.24
CA ALA A 64 -8.27 -18.12 3.69
C ALA A 64 -7.92 -19.59 3.97
N LYS A 65 -8.88 -20.32 4.56
CA LYS A 65 -8.80 -21.77 4.78
C LYS A 65 -8.49 -22.53 3.47
N PRO A 66 -7.81 -23.67 3.54
CA PRO A 66 -7.37 -24.35 4.76
C PRO A 66 -5.98 -23.92 5.27
N SER A 67 -5.14 -23.33 4.42
CA SER A 67 -3.74 -23.05 4.74
C SER A 67 -3.49 -21.69 5.37
N TYR A 68 -4.42 -20.73 5.19
CA TYR A 68 -4.22 -19.33 5.60
C TYR A 68 -2.89 -18.75 5.07
N ALA A 69 -2.52 -19.10 3.84
CA ALA A 69 -1.25 -18.74 3.24
C ALA A 69 -1.45 -17.95 1.94
N VAL A 70 -0.62 -16.93 1.77
CA VAL A 70 -0.47 -16.17 0.52
C VAL A 70 1.00 -16.14 0.12
N SER A 71 1.27 -16.12 -1.18
CA SER A 71 2.64 -16.02 -1.68
C SER A 71 2.76 -14.83 -2.62
N ALA A 72 3.89 -14.13 -2.53
CA ALA A 72 4.26 -13.05 -3.42
C ALA A 72 5.66 -13.32 -3.97
N LYS A 73 5.87 -13.01 -5.25
CA LYS A 73 7.16 -13.14 -5.93
C LYS A 73 7.50 -11.85 -6.64
N GLY A 74 8.77 -11.47 -6.67
CA GLY A 74 9.29 -10.35 -7.43
C GLY A 74 10.75 -10.08 -7.13
N ALA A 75 11.24 -8.95 -7.63
CA ALA A 75 12.58 -8.46 -7.38
C ALA A 75 12.52 -7.11 -6.65
N VAL A 76 13.56 -6.80 -5.89
CA VAL A 76 13.78 -5.51 -5.26
C VAL A 76 15.23 -5.12 -5.50
N ASP A 77 15.44 -3.94 -6.07
CA ASP A 77 16.78 -3.41 -6.30
C ASP A 77 17.34 -2.75 -5.05
N ARG A 78 18.63 -2.45 -5.07
CA ARG A 78 19.30 -1.72 -3.98
C ARG A 78 18.57 -0.40 -3.72
N ASN A 79 18.31 -0.11 -2.44
CA ASN A 79 17.58 1.08 -1.97
C ASN A 79 16.12 1.16 -2.43
N GLN A 80 15.55 0.09 -2.97
CA GLN A 80 14.12 -0.01 -3.27
C GLN A 80 13.42 -0.86 -2.21
N THR A 81 12.09 -0.74 -2.15
CA THR A 81 11.25 -1.56 -1.31
C THR A 81 10.07 -2.09 -2.10
N ARG A 82 9.49 -3.18 -1.59
CA ARG A 82 8.20 -3.67 -2.05
C ARG A 82 7.33 -4.01 -0.85
N SER A 83 6.15 -3.42 -0.82
CA SER A 83 5.16 -3.70 0.22
C SER A 83 4.30 -4.89 -0.19
N VAL A 84 4.03 -5.77 0.77
CA VAL A 84 3.05 -6.84 0.67
C VAL A 84 2.00 -6.58 1.74
N PHE A 85 0.75 -6.40 1.32
CA PHE A 85 -0.36 -6.16 2.22
C PHE A 85 -1.12 -7.46 2.44
N VAL A 86 -1.32 -7.84 3.69
CA VAL A 86 -2.04 -9.07 4.07
C VAL A 86 -3.07 -8.75 5.15
N THR A 87 -4.27 -9.29 5.00
CA THR A 87 -5.28 -9.28 6.06
C THR A 87 -4.91 -10.38 7.04
N VAL A 88 -4.60 -10.01 8.28
CA VAL A 88 -4.38 -11.00 9.35
C VAL A 88 -5.75 -11.36 9.93
N PRO A 89 -6.19 -12.63 9.88
CA PRO A 89 -7.49 -13.03 10.41
C PRO A 89 -7.61 -12.70 11.91
N GLU A 90 -8.81 -12.32 12.33
CA GLU A 90 -9.10 -12.08 13.75
C GLU A 90 -8.77 -13.34 14.58
N GLY A 91 -8.10 -13.13 15.72
CA GLY A 91 -7.68 -14.22 16.61
C GLY A 91 -6.42 -14.97 16.16
N ALA A 92 -5.78 -14.61 15.04
CA ALA A 92 -4.48 -15.16 14.68
C ALA A 92 -3.42 -14.76 15.73
N ALA A 93 -2.77 -15.76 16.33
CA ALA A 93 -1.75 -15.53 17.35
C ALA A 93 -0.37 -15.13 16.76
N ALA A 94 -0.12 -15.46 15.49
CA ALA A 94 1.14 -15.17 14.82
C ALA A 94 0.96 -15.04 13.30
N LEU A 95 1.77 -14.18 12.70
CA LEU A 95 2.00 -14.11 11.26
C LEU A 95 3.42 -14.60 10.98
N LYS A 96 3.55 -15.67 10.20
CA LYS A 96 4.86 -16.20 9.76
C LYS A 96 5.19 -15.65 8.37
N VAL A 97 6.42 -15.17 8.20
CA VAL A 97 6.95 -14.72 6.91
C VAL A 97 8.14 -15.59 6.52
N ASP A 98 8.02 -16.29 5.39
CA ASP A 98 9.10 -17.08 4.80
C ASP A 98 9.67 -16.32 3.58
N LEU A 99 10.87 -15.77 3.72
CA LEU A 99 11.59 -15.08 2.63
C LEU A 99 12.62 -16.03 2.00
N SER A 100 12.56 -16.18 0.68
CA SER A 100 13.49 -17.03 -0.08
C SER A 100 13.76 -16.45 -1.47
N GLY A 101 14.71 -17.04 -2.21
CA GLY A 101 15.03 -16.60 -3.57
C GLY A 101 15.92 -15.36 -3.64
N VAL A 102 16.67 -15.05 -2.58
CA VAL A 102 17.66 -13.96 -2.58
C VAL A 102 18.88 -14.38 -3.39
N VAL A 103 19.30 -13.55 -4.35
CA VAL A 103 20.34 -13.87 -5.33
C VAL A 103 21.74 -13.61 -4.77
N GLY A 104 22.62 -14.62 -4.81
CA GLY A 104 24.01 -14.52 -4.38
C GLY A 104 24.15 -13.94 -2.97
N ASP A 105 25.10 -13.04 -2.77
CA ASP A 105 25.34 -12.35 -1.48
C ASP A 105 24.46 -11.10 -1.30
N SER A 106 23.35 -11.00 -2.03
CA SER A 106 22.44 -9.86 -1.89
C SER A 106 21.84 -9.80 -0.50
N GLN A 107 21.67 -8.58 0.00
CA GLN A 107 21.07 -8.32 1.29
C GLN A 107 19.65 -7.83 1.09
N THR A 108 18.67 -8.58 1.62
CA THR A 108 17.25 -8.22 1.63
C THR A 108 16.71 -8.45 3.02
N ARG A 109 15.74 -7.66 3.45
CA ARG A 109 15.03 -7.88 4.71
C ARG A 109 13.53 -7.72 4.53
N PHE A 110 12.79 -8.32 5.44
CA PHE A 110 11.37 -8.06 5.63
C PHE A 110 11.20 -7.18 6.87
N LEU A 111 10.33 -6.17 6.79
CA LEU A 111 9.96 -5.33 7.91
C LEU A 111 8.46 -5.43 8.12
N ALA A 112 8.04 -5.89 9.29
CA ALA A 112 6.64 -5.91 9.65
C ALA A 112 6.20 -4.51 10.11
N VAL A 113 5.08 -4.04 9.54
CA VAL A 113 4.42 -2.79 9.89
C VAL A 113 2.96 -3.11 10.19
N ASP A 114 2.47 -2.64 11.34
CA ASP A 114 1.09 -2.88 11.75
C ASP A 114 0.08 -2.06 10.91
N PRO A 115 -1.23 -2.33 11.02
CA PRO A 115 -2.25 -1.59 10.27
C PRO A 115 -2.28 -0.08 10.54
N GLN A 116 -1.69 0.39 11.64
CA GLN A 116 -1.59 1.80 12.01
C GLN A 116 -0.33 2.46 11.41
N GLY A 117 0.51 1.70 10.72
CA GLY A 117 1.74 2.19 10.10
C GLY A 117 2.95 2.17 11.03
N MET A 118 2.88 1.49 12.17
CA MET A 118 3.98 1.40 13.14
C MET A 118 4.86 0.18 12.86
N PRO A 119 6.20 0.34 12.85
CA PRO A 119 7.10 -0.81 12.78
C PRO A 119 6.93 -1.72 13.99
N VAL A 120 6.85 -3.03 13.75
CA VAL A 120 6.74 -4.05 14.80
C VAL A 120 8.14 -4.43 15.33
N ASP A 121 9.15 -4.35 14.46
CA ASP A 121 10.55 -4.72 14.76
C ASP A 121 11.48 -3.49 14.69
N ASP A 122 12.69 -3.62 15.25
CA ASP A 122 13.75 -2.62 15.09
C ASP A 122 14.13 -2.48 13.61
N SER A 123 13.98 -1.26 13.09
CA SER A 123 14.24 -0.92 11.69
C SER A 123 15.66 -0.43 11.43
N ALA A 124 16.56 -0.46 12.43
CA ALA A 124 17.97 -0.10 12.28
C ALA A 124 18.62 -0.82 11.08
N VAL A 125 19.48 -0.10 10.34
CA VAL A 125 20.07 -0.59 9.07
C VAL A 125 21.03 -1.77 9.26
N SER A 126 21.48 -2.04 10.49
CA SER A 126 22.35 -3.17 10.84
C SER A 126 21.58 -4.44 11.20
N ARG A 127 20.25 -4.46 11.11
CA ARG A 127 19.42 -5.57 11.60
C ARG A 127 18.60 -6.23 10.48
N CYS A 128 18.43 -7.55 10.63
CA CYS A 128 17.49 -8.41 9.91
C CYS A 128 17.70 -8.56 8.39
N TYR A 129 18.90 -8.26 7.88
CA TYR A 129 19.25 -8.53 6.48
C TYR A 129 19.71 -9.97 6.28
N THR A 130 19.30 -10.58 5.18
CA THR A 130 19.94 -11.80 4.66
C THR A 130 21.40 -11.50 4.34
N HIS A 131 22.28 -12.49 4.56
CA HIS A 131 23.70 -12.38 4.23
C HIS A 131 24.40 -11.15 4.85
N PHE A 132 23.93 -10.71 6.03
CA PHE A 132 24.60 -9.68 6.81
C PHE A 132 25.75 -10.33 7.59
N SER A 133 27.00 -10.06 7.19
CA SER A 133 28.18 -10.39 7.98
C SER A 133 28.41 -9.26 8.98
N ASP A 134 28.28 -9.53 10.28
CA ASP A 134 28.73 -8.58 11.30
C ASP A 134 30.25 -8.43 11.16
N THR A 135 30.77 -7.24 10.83
CA THR A 135 32.22 -7.00 10.69
C THR A 135 32.87 -6.65 12.03
N ALA A 136 32.47 -7.32 13.11
CA ALA A 136 33.07 -7.13 14.42
C ALA A 136 33.25 -8.47 15.15
N ASP A 137 34.17 -9.28 14.63
CA ASP A 137 35.01 -10.21 15.41
C ASP A 137 36.46 -10.07 14.89
#